data_AF-W6R9P5-F1
#
_entry.id   AF-W6R9P5-F1
#
_cell.length_a   1.000
_cell.length_b   1.000
_cell.length_c   1.000
_cell.angle_alpha   90.00
_cell.angle_beta   90.00
_cell.angle_gamma   90.00
#
_symmetry.space_group_name_H-M   'P 1'
#
loop_
_entity.id
_entity.type
_entity.pdbx_description
1 polymer ?
#
loop_
_entity_poly.entity_id
_entity_poly.type
_entity_poly.pdbx_seq_one_letter_code
_entity_poly.pdbx_strand_id
1 'polypeptide(L)'
;MNGCKILEINSSTILKVGPVIQMAEVETLFLVRERTSVPVPEVFNAYTIADYGFILMSKIPGFSLAQCWEFDWRFQDFYCPTT
;
A
#
# COMPACT_ATOMS: atom_id res chain seq x y z
N MET A 1 -7.41 17.43 -6.04
CA MET A 1 -7.59 16.16 -5.29
C MET A 1 -7.20 15.01 -6.23
N ASN A 2 -5.90 14.80 -6.51
CA ASN A 2 -5.47 14.01 -7.67
C ASN A 2 -4.53 12.86 -7.26
N GLY A 3 -4.92 12.07 -6.26
CA GLY A 3 -4.10 10.97 -5.74
C GLY A 3 -4.90 9.67 -5.61
N CYS A 4 -4.18 8.56 -5.46
CA CYS A 4 -4.80 7.29 -5.12
C CYS A 4 -5.36 7.33 -3.69
N LYS A 5 -6.48 6.65 -3.46
CA LYS A 5 -7.09 6.45 -2.15
C LYS A 5 -7.15 4.96 -1.84
N ILE A 6 -7.04 4.62 -0.57
CA ILE A 6 -7.32 3.29 -0.05
C ILE A 6 -8.65 3.36 0.70
N LEU A 7 -9.59 2.50 0.32
CA LEU A 7 -10.89 2.35 0.95
C LEU A 7 -10.94 0.97 1.59
N GLU A 8 -11.24 0.92 2.89
CA GLU A 8 -11.50 -0.36 3.56
C GLU A 8 -12.93 -0.79 3.27
N ILE A 9 -13.08 -1.96 2.64
CA ILE A 9 -14.40 -2.52 2.29
C ILE A 9 -14.94 -3.33 3.46
N ASN A 10 -14.06 -4.10 4.10
CA ASN A 10 -14.33 -4.88 5.30
C ASN A 10 -12.99 -5.18 6.03
N SER A 11 -13.05 -5.96 7.11
CA SER A 11 -11.89 -6.28 7.95
C SER A 11 -10.72 -6.96 7.23
N SER A 12 -10.95 -7.61 6.08
CA SER A 12 -9.93 -8.34 5.33
C SER A 12 -9.74 -7.86 3.90
N THR A 13 -10.44 -6.81 3.46
CA THR A 13 -10.47 -6.37 2.06
C THR A 13 -10.34 -4.86 1.93
N ILE A 14 -9.46 -4.43 1.04
CA ILE A 14 -9.26 -3.02 0.68
C ILE A 14 -9.41 -2.82 -0.83
N LEU A 15 -9.81 -1.61 -1.20
CA LEU A 15 -9.87 -1.13 -2.57
C LEU A 15 -8.91 0.05 -2.72
N LYS A 16 -7.91 -0.09 -3.57
CA LYS A 16 -7.14 1.05 -4.06
C LYS A 16 -7.83 1.63 -5.29
N VAL A 17 -8.07 2.93 -5.29
CA VAL A 17 -8.71 3.64 -6.40
C VAL A 17 -7.97 4.93 -6.73
N GLY A 18 -7.77 5.24 -7.99
CA GLY A 18 -7.16 6.51 -8.38
C GLY A 18 -6.95 6.68 -9.88
N PRO A 19 -6.65 7.92 -10.32
CA PRO A 19 -6.51 8.24 -11.74
C PRO A 19 -5.21 7.71 -12.39
N VAL A 20 -4.25 7.25 -11.59
CA VAL A 20 -2.92 6.80 -12.05
C VAL A 20 -2.56 5.46 -11.41
N ILE A 21 -3.50 4.51 -11.42
CA ILE A 21 -3.16 3.13 -11.05
C ILE A 21 -2.53 2.46 -12.27
N GLN A 22 -1.29 2.01 -12.10
CA GLN A 22 -0.59 1.23 -13.11
C GLN A 22 -0.85 -0.26 -12.88
N MET A 23 -1.23 -1.00 -13.92
CA MET A 23 -1.39 -2.45 -13.81
C MET A 23 -0.07 -3.18 -13.46
N ALA A 24 1.08 -2.52 -13.67
CA ALA A 24 2.37 -2.99 -13.18
C ALA A 24 2.40 -3.19 -11.65
N GLU A 25 1.58 -2.46 -10.88
CA GLU A 25 1.43 -2.68 -9.44
C GLU A 25 0.87 -4.07 -9.13
N VAL A 26 -0.09 -4.54 -9.93
CA VAL A 26 -0.71 -5.87 -9.77
C VAL A 26 0.33 -6.96 -10.04
N GLU A 27 1.05 -6.87 -11.15
CA GLU A 27 2.13 -7.81 -11.49
C GLU A 27 3.26 -7.79 -10.45
N THR A 28 3.57 -6.61 -9.89
CA THR A 28 4.56 -6.48 -8.82
C THR A 28 4.11 -7.23 -7.56
N LEU A 29 2.83 -7.13 -7.18
CA LEU A 29 2.29 -7.87 -6.03
C LEU A 29 2.38 -9.38 -6.25
N PHE A 30 2.06 -9.88 -7.45
CA PHE A 30 2.24 -11.29 -7.79
C PHE A 30 3.72 -11.70 -7.68
N LEU A 31 4.63 -10.96 -8.30
CA LEU A 31 6.06 -11.26 -8.27
C LEU A 31 6.62 -11.27 -6.84
N VAL A 32 6.31 -10.26 -6.01
CA VAL A 32 6.82 -10.18 -4.64
C VAL A 32 6.27 -11.33 -3.78
N ARG A 33 5.00 -11.69 -3.96
CA ARG A 33 4.39 -12.84 -3.28
C ARG A 33 5.06 -14.16 -3.64
N GLU A 34 5.41 -14.35 -4.91
CA GLU A 34 6.07 -15.58 -5.38
C GLU A 34 7.54 -15.67 -4.96
N ARG A 35 8.23 -14.53 -4.84
CA ARG A 35 9.69 -14.50 -4.70
C ARG A 35 10.19 -14.19 -3.29
N THR A 36 9.31 -13.81 -2.37
CA THR A 36 9.70 -13.42 -1.01
C THR A 36 8.77 -14.04 0.03
N SER A 37 9.19 -14.04 1.29
CA SER A 37 8.34 -14.42 2.42
C SER A 37 7.59 -13.24 3.04
N VAL A 38 7.74 -12.03 2.48
CA VAL A 38 7.09 -10.83 3.01
C VAL A 38 5.61 -10.87 2.63
N PRO A 39 4.68 -10.76 3.60
CA PRO A 39 3.25 -10.76 3.29
C PRO A 39 2.89 -9.52 2.47
N VAL A 40 2.27 -9.74 1.31
CA VAL A 40 1.73 -8.70 0.43
C VAL A 40 0.26 -8.94 0.14
N PRO A 41 -0.53 -7.88 -0.16
CA PRO A 41 -1.93 -8.02 -0.54
C PRO A 41 -2.14 -9.04 -1.68
N GLU A 42 -3.15 -9.88 -1.52
CA GLU A 42 -3.63 -10.77 -2.58
C GLU A 42 -4.60 -10.00 -3.46
N VAL A 43 -4.31 -9.89 -4.75
CA VAL A 43 -5.19 -9.19 -5.69
C VAL A 43 -6.35 -10.10 -6.06
N PHE A 44 -7.58 -9.69 -5.73
CA PHE A 44 -8.81 -10.38 -6.11
C PHE A 44 -9.31 -9.94 -7.47
N ASN A 45 -9.17 -8.65 -7.79
CA ASN A 45 -9.55 -8.09 -9.08
C ASN A 45 -8.80 -6.76 -9.33
N ALA A 46 -8.53 -6.46 -10.59
CA ALA A 46 -8.00 -5.17 -11.01
C ALA A 46 -8.64 -4.76 -12.34
N TYR A 47 -9.13 -3.53 -12.42
CA TYR A 47 -9.81 -3.03 -13.61
C TYR A 47 -9.75 -1.51 -13.69
N THR A 48 -10.11 -0.97 -14.85
CA THR A 48 -10.18 0.47 -15.11
C THR A 48 -11.59 0.86 -15.56
N ILE A 49 -12.11 1.97 -15.03
CA ILE A 49 -13.36 2.60 -15.49
C ILE A 49 -13.05 4.06 -15.79
N ALA A 50 -13.28 4.47 -17.05
CA ALA A 50 -12.82 5.75 -17.57
C ALA A 50 -11.33 5.95 -17.23
N ASP A 51 -10.98 7.08 -16.62
CA ASP A 51 -9.60 7.41 -16.27
C ASP A 51 -9.19 6.96 -14.86
N TYR A 52 -9.97 6.07 -14.22
CA TYR A 52 -9.69 5.57 -12.87
C TYR A 52 -9.38 4.08 -12.90
N GLY A 53 -8.30 3.68 -12.23
CA GLY A 53 -8.03 2.29 -11.94
C GLY A 53 -8.50 1.90 -10.54
N PHE A 54 -8.76 0.62 -10.40
CA PHE A 54 -9.29 -0.04 -9.22
C PHE A 54 -8.50 -1.33 -8.97
N ILE A 55 -8.01 -1.53 -7.75
CA ILE A 55 -7.39 -2.79 -7.31
C ILE A 55 -8.09 -3.23 -6.03
N LEU A 56 -8.85 -4.31 -6.12
CA LEU A 56 -9.48 -4.96 -4.98
C LEU A 56 -8.53 -6.06 -4.47
N MET A 57 -8.15 -5.98 -3.20
CA MET A 57 -7.13 -6.87 -2.64
C MET A 57 -7.30 -7.13 -1.15
N SER A 58 -6.61 -8.13 -0.63
CA SER A 58 -6.63 -8.43 0.80
C SER A 58 -5.98 -7.31 1.64
N LYS A 59 -6.50 -7.11 2.85
CA LYS A 59 -5.89 -6.25 3.87
C LYS A 59 -4.83 -7.05 4.62
N ILE A 60 -3.61 -6.53 4.72
CA ILE A 60 -2.57 -7.11 5.59
C ILE A 60 -2.76 -6.59 7.01
N PRO A 61 -2.97 -7.47 8.00
CA PRO A 61 -3.10 -7.06 9.39
C PRO A 61 -1.76 -6.62 9.95
N GLY A 62 -1.77 -5.56 10.76
CA GLY A 62 -0.56 -5.07 11.44
C GLY A 62 -0.59 -3.56 11.66
N PHE A 63 0.51 -3.06 12.20
CA PHE A 63 0.79 -1.65 12.38
C PHE A 63 1.88 -1.21 11.41
N SER A 64 1.88 0.07 11.02
CA SER A 64 2.99 0.59 10.23
C SER A 64 4.27 0.61 11.08
N LEU A 65 5.43 0.53 10.43
CA LEU A 65 6.70 0.63 11.12
C LEU A 65 6.79 1.94 11.91
N ALA A 66 6.28 3.05 11.38
CA ALA A 66 6.26 4.34 12.06
C ALA A 66 5.46 4.33 13.38
N GLN A 67 4.42 3.49 13.49
CA GLN A 67 3.66 3.34 14.74
C GLN A 67 4.42 2.49 15.77
N CYS A 68 5.25 1.57 15.32
CA CYS A 68 6.01 0.66 16.18
C CYS A 68 7.40 1.19 16.51
N TRP A 69 7.89 2.15 15.73
CA TRP A 69 9.22 2.72 15.92
C TRP A 69 9.19 3.62 17.15
N GLU A 70 9.60 3.06 18.29
CA GLU A 70 9.91 3.87 19.46
C GLU A 70 10.98 4.88 19.06
N PHE A 71 10.68 6.16 19.19
CA PHE A 71 11.67 7.22 19.05
C PHE A 71 12.67 7.07 20.20
N ASP A 72 13.75 6.30 20.00
CA ASP A 72 14.91 6.42 20.87
C ASP A 72 15.53 7.80 20.58
N TRP A 73 15.28 8.74 21.50
CA TRP A 73 15.80 10.10 21.48
C TRP A 73 17.33 10.17 21.43
N ARG A 74 18.05 9.04 21.56
CA ARG A 74 19.51 8.99 21.36
C ARG A 74 19.96 9.11 19.90
N PHE A 75 19.05 9.07 18.91
CA PHE A 75 19.39 9.24 17.49
C PHE A 75 18.99 10.61 16.91
N GLN A 76 19.06 11.66 17.73
CA GLN A 76 18.69 13.03 17.35
C GLN A 76 19.66 13.70 16.34
N ASP A 77 20.68 12.98 15.85
CA ASP A 77 21.65 13.50 14.87
C ASP A 77 21.23 13.33 13.40
N PHE A 78 20.15 12.59 13.11
CA PHE A 78 19.68 12.37 11.72
C PHE A 78 18.37 13.08 11.37
N TYR A 79 17.86 13.95 12.24
CA TYR A 79 16.73 14.80 11.87
C TYR A 79 17.22 15.88 10.89
N CYS A 80 17.04 15.63 9.59
CA CYS A 80 17.20 16.67 8.56
C CYS A 80 15.97 17.58 8.62
N PRO A 81 16.08 18.84 9.06
CA PRO A 81 14.96 19.75 9.08
C PRO A 81 14.65 20.14 7.63
N THR A 82 13.48 19.75 7.12
CA THR A 82 12.97 20.27 5.85
C THR A 82 12.59 21.73 6.02
N THR A 83 13.30 22.59 5.27
CA THR A 83 12.98 24.00 4.99
C THR A 83 11.65 24.15 4.26
#